data_AF-A0A534U4U1-F1
#
_entry.id   AF-A0A534U4U1-F1
#
_cell.length_a   1.000
_cell.length_b   1.000
_cell.length_c   1.000
_cell.angle_alpha   90.00
_cell.angle_beta   90.00
_cell.angle_gamma   90.00
#
_symmetry.space_group_name_H-M   'P 1'
#
loop_
_entity.id
_entity.type
_entity.pdbx_description
1 polymer ?
#
loop_
_entity_poly.entity_id
_entity_poly.type
_entity_poly.pdbx_seq_one_letter_code
_entity_poly.pdbx_strand_id
1 'polypeptide(L)'
;KVREELAELEEALASADPSRVEHELGDVLFALASVGRLADQSPEMALRRALTRFDRRFRAMEDKVRRTGRDLHDLTPAELDALWNEAKRNEPR
;
A
#
# COMPACT_ATOMS: atom_id res chain seq x y z
N LYS A 1 18.35 -6.06 -8.73
CA LYS A 1 17.85 -4.79 -8.16
C LYS A 1 16.51 -4.92 -7.47
N VAL A 2 15.30 -4.65 -8.00
CA VAL A 2 14.09 -4.69 -7.12
C VAL A 2 13.93 -6.00 -6.32
N ARG A 3 14.11 -7.18 -6.95
CA ARG A 3 14.04 -8.47 -6.24
C ARG A 3 15.19 -8.72 -5.27
N GLU A 4 16.33 -8.09 -5.52
CA GLU A 4 17.56 -8.18 -4.72
C GLU A 4 17.41 -7.33 -3.46
N GLU A 5 17.05 -6.05 -3.59
CA GLU A 5 16.80 -5.19 -2.41
C GLU A 5 15.65 -5.72 -1.54
N LEU A 6 14.63 -6.38 -2.14
CA LEU A 6 13.56 -7.01 -1.36
C LEU A 6 14.09 -8.17 -0.50
N ALA A 7 15.03 -8.97 -1.01
CA ALA A 7 15.65 -10.03 -0.24
C ALA A 7 16.52 -9.47 0.89
N GLU A 8 17.28 -8.40 0.62
CA GLU A 8 18.09 -7.70 1.63
C GLU A 8 17.22 -7.10 2.74
N LEU A 9 16.07 -6.50 2.38
CA LEU A 9 15.09 -6.01 3.36
C LEU A 9 14.47 -7.14 4.20
N GLU A 10 14.15 -8.29 3.59
CA GLU A 10 13.67 -9.46 4.33
C GLU A 10 14.69 -9.94 5.37
N GLU A 11 15.97 -9.98 5.00
CA GLU A 11 17.06 -10.29 5.94
C GLU A 11 17.21 -9.24 7.04
N ALA A 12 17.07 -7.96 6.73
CA ALA A 12 17.16 -6.88 7.72
C ALA A 12 16.00 -6.90 8.72
N LEU A 13 14.79 -7.25 8.26
CA LEU A 13 13.64 -7.44 9.14
C LEU A 13 13.85 -8.58 10.14
N ALA A 14 14.65 -9.59 9.79
CA ALA A 14 15.01 -10.69 10.69
C ALA A 14 16.11 -10.31 11.70
N SER A 15 16.92 -9.27 11.45
CA SER A 15 18.09 -8.93 12.27
C SER A 15 17.81 -8.01 13.47
N ALA A 16 16.55 -7.62 13.71
CA ALA A 16 16.12 -6.71 14.80
C ALA A 16 16.94 -5.40 14.91
N ASP A 17 17.55 -4.95 13.80
CA ASP A 17 18.33 -3.73 13.69
C ASP A 17 17.52 -2.68 12.90
N PRO A 18 16.92 -1.69 13.58
CA PRO A 18 16.11 -0.67 12.92
C PRO A 18 16.88 0.16 11.89
N SER A 19 18.19 0.37 12.12
CA SER A 19 19.01 1.18 11.22
C SER A 19 19.25 0.45 9.89
N ARG A 20 19.47 -0.87 9.96
CA ARG A 20 19.57 -1.70 8.76
C ARG A 20 18.23 -1.77 8.02
N VAL A 21 17.11 -1.95 8.73
CA VAL A 21 15.78 -1.96 8.11
C VAL A 21 15.50 -0.65 7.36
N GLU A 22 15.84 0.50 7.95
CA GLU A 22 15.68 1.80 7.29
C GLU A 22 16.53 1.91 6.01
N HIS A 23 17.78 1.44 6.05
CA HIS A 23 18.67 1.41 4.90
C HIS A 23 18.08 0.59 3.73
N GLU A 24 17.79 -0.69 3.97
CA GLU A 24 17.31 -1.59 2.91
C GLU A 24 15.93 -1.15 2.39
N LEU A 25 15.08 -0.58 3.26
CA LEU A 25 13.80 -0.01 2.84
C LEU A 25 14.01 1.15 1.85
N GLY A 26 15.00 2.00 2.10
CA GLY A 26 15.41 3.08 1.20
C GLY A 26 15.81 2.56 -0.18
N ASP A 27 16.60 1.49 -0.22
CA ASP A 27 17.05 0.88 -1.47
C ASP A 27 15.90 0.23 -2.25
N VAL A 28 14.96 -0.44 -1.59
CA VAL A 28 13.72 -0.94 -2.21
C VAL A 28 12.93 0.21 -2.85
N LEU A 29 12.71 1.31 -2.12
CA LEU A 29 11.98 2.47 -2.62
C LEU A 29 12.68 3.11 -3.83
N PHE A 30 14.01 3.22 -3.78
CA PHE A 30 14.81 3.74 -4.88
C PHE A 30 14.79 2.82 -6.11
N ALA A 31 14.86 1.51 -5.92
CA ALA A 31 14.78 0.52 -6.98
C ALA A 31 13.41 0.56 -7.68
N LEU A 32 12.32 0.67 -6.92
CA LEU A 32 10.97 0.85 -7.46
C LEU A 32 10.83 2.17 -8.23
N ALA A 33 11.38 3.27 -7.71
CA ALA A 33 11.39 4.55 -8.41
C ALA A 33 12.19 4.46 -9.73
N SER A 34 13.28 3.71 -9.73
CA SER A 34 14.09 3.46 -10.94
C SER A 34 13.32 2.67 -11.99
N VAL A 35 12.54 1.66 -11.60
CA VAL A 35 11.65 0.94 -12.52
C VAL A 35 10.62 1.88 -13.14
N GLY A 36 10.02 2.79 -12.36
CA GLY A 36 9.11 3.80 -12.91
C GLY A 36 9.77 4.67 -13.98
N ARG A 37 11.00 5.15 -13.73
CA ARG A 37 11.79 5.93 -14.71
C ARG A 37 12.11 5.13 -15.98
N LEU A 38 12.50 3.85 -15.85
CA LEU A 38 12.75 2.95 -16.98
C LEU A 38 11.50 2.72 -17.84
N ALA A 39 10.31 2.77 -17.23
CA ALA A 39 9.03 2.65 -17.90
C ALA A 39 8.47 3.98 -18.45
N ASP A 40 9.29 5.05 -18.46
CA ASP A 40 8.88 6.40 -18.85
C ASP A 40 7.67 6.93 -18.05
N GLN A 41 7.58 6.53 -16.78
CA GLN A 41 6.56 6.98 -15.84
C GLN A 41 7.19 7.84 -14.74
N SER A 42 6.45 8.83 -14.25
CA SER A 42 6.82 9.53 -13.01
C SER A 42 6.48 8.65 -11.79
N PRO A 43 7.48 8.16 -11.02
CA PRO A 43 7.22 7.30 -9.88
C PRO A 43 6.41 8.01 -8.78
N GLU A 44 6.71 9.30 -8.56
CA GLU A 44 5.99 10.13 -7.61
C GLU A 44 4.51 10.26 -8.01
N MET A 45 4.21 10.56 -9.28
CA MET A 45 2.83 10.67 -9.73
C MET A 45 2.11 9.32 -9.71
N ALA A 46 2.81 8.22 -10.01
CA ALA A 46 2.25 6.87 -9.90
C ALA A 46 1.86 6.55 -8.46
N LEU A 47 2.73 6.86 -7.48
CA LEU A 47 2.45 6.68 -6.06
C LEU A 47 1.31 7.58 -5.60
N ARG A 48 1.32 8.88 -5.94
CA ARG A 48 0.22 9.80 -5.58
C ARG A 48 -1.12 9.29 -6.09
N ARG A 49 -1.20 8.82 -7.34
CA ARG A 49 -2.44 8.23 -7.89
C ARG A 49 -2.87 6.97 -7.15
N ALA A 50 -1.92 6.11 -6.76
CA ALA A 50 -2.21 4.93 -5.95
C ALA A 50 -2.79 5.30 -4.58
N LEU A 51 -2.20 6.29 -3.91
CA LEU A 51 -2.69 6.81 -2.63
C LEU A 51 -4.09 7.44 -2.76
N THR A 52 -4.36 8.19 -3.83
CA THR A 52 -5.70 8.73 -4.09
C THR A 52 -6.75 7.63 -4.26
N ARG A 53 -6.44 6.54 -4.98
CA ARG A 53 -7.34 5.38 -5.10
C ARG A 53 -7.55 4.70 -3.74
N PHE A 54 -6.50 4.57 -2.94
CA PHE A 54 -6.59 4.02 -1.59
C PHE A 54 -7.52 4.87 -0.71
N ASP A 55 -7.32 6.18 -0.64
CA ASP A 55 -8.14 7.11 0.16
C ASP A 55 -9.61 7.05 -0.26
N ARG A 56 -9.91 7.07 -1.57
CA ARG A 56 -11.28 6.95 -2.08
C ARG A 56 -11.95 5.65 -1.64
N ARG A 57 -11.26 4.52 -1.78
CA ARG A 57 -11.78 3.20 -1.37
C ARG A 57 -12.00 3.13 0.13
N PHE A 58 -11.04 3.64 0.90
CA PHE A 58 -11.12 3.66 2.36
C PHE A 58 -12.31 4.50 2.86
N ARG A 59 -12.50 5.71 2.30
CA ARG A 59 -13.67 6.55 2.61
C ARG A 59 -15.00 5.88 2.28
N ALA A 60 -15.07 5.20 1.13
CA ALA A 60 -16.28 4.47 0.75
C ALA A 60 -16.61 3.33 1.72
N MET A 61 -15.60 2.62 2.21
CA MET A 61 -15.76 1.61 3.26
C MET A 61 -16.24 2.23 4.58
N GLU A 62 -15.57 3.31 5.02
CA GLU A 62 -15.92 4.02 6.26
C GLU A 62 -17.37 4.51 6.23
N ASP A 63 -17.78 5.16 5.14
CA ASP A 63 -19.14 5.66 4.95
C ASP A 63 -20.18 4.53 4.99
N LYS A 64 -19.86 3.38 4.39
CA LYS A 64 -20.76 2.23 4.38
C LYS A 64 -20.93 1.64 5.78
N VAL A 65 -19.84 1.50 6.53
CA VAL A 65 -19.85 0.90 7.87
C VAL A 65 -20.52 1.84 8.87
N ARG A 66 -20.23 3.14 8.78
CA ARG A 66 -20.87 4.18 9.58
C ARG A 66 -22.40 4.21 9.42
N ARG A 67 -22.94 3.94 8.23
CA ARG A 67 -24.40 3.81 8.00
C ARG A 67 -25.04 2.63 8.74
N THR A 68 -24.25 1.64 9.15
CA THR A 68 -24.71 0.51 9.96
C THR A 68 -24.57 0.74 11.47
N GLY A 69 -24.07 1.91 11.88
CA GLY A 69 -23.82 2.23 13.29
C GLY A 69 -22.61 1.52 13.90
N ARG A 70 -21.75 0.92 13.08
CA ARG A 70 -20.49 0.27 13.48
C ARG A 70 -19.28 1.13 13.08
N ASP A 71 -18.12 0.82 13.63
CA ASP A 71 -16.83 1.34 13.19
C ASP A 71 -16.05 0.29 12.36
N LEU A 72 -15.11 0.72 11.51
CA LEU A 72 -14.20 -0.17 10.79
C LEU A 72 -13.33 -1.01 11.73
N HIS A 73 -12.98 -0.46 12.90
CA HIS A 73 -12.20 -1.15 13.92
C HIS A 73 -12.95 -2.33 14.56
N ASP A 74 -14.29 -2.35 14.46
CA ASP A 74 -15.15 -3.42 14.97
C ASP A 74 -15.31 -4.59 13.97
N LEU A 75 -14.65 -4.50 12.81
CA LEU A 75 -14.78 -5.47 11.74
C LEU A 75 -13.66 -6.51 11.80
N THR A 76 -14.02 -7.74 11.46
CA THR A 76 -13.06 -8.80 11.22
C THR A 76 -12.24 -8.52 9.95
N PRO A 77 -11.02 -9.09 9.81
CA PRO A 77 -10.24 -8.98 8.58
C PRO A 77 -11.00 -9.44 7.33
N ALA A 78 -11.86 -10.45 7.45
CA ALA A 78 -12.69 -10.94 6.35
C ALA A 78 -13.78 -9.94 5.93
N GLU A 79 -14.43 -9.27 6.91
CA GLU A 79 -15.38 -8.19 6.62
C GLU A 79 -14.68 -6.99 5.96
N LEU A 80 -13.50 -6.61 6.45
CA LEU A 80 -12.68 -5.54 5.87
C LEU A 80 -12.29 -5.85 4.41
N ASP A 81 -11.85 -7.07 4.14
CA ASP A 81 -11.50 -7.48 2.77
C ASP A 81 -12.72 -7.50 1.85
N ALA A 82 -13.88 -7.99 2.32
CA ALA A 82 -15.12 -7.96 1.55
C ALA A 82 -15.54 -6.53 1.18
N LEU A 83 -15.47 -5.60 2.14
CA LEU A 83 -15.75 -4.17 1.94
C LEU A 83 -14.73 -3.52 0.99
N TRP A 84 -13.45 -3.84 1.13
CA TRP A 84 -12.39 -3.34 0.25
C TRP A 84 -12.59 -3.80 -1.20
N ASN A 85 -12.93 -5.06 -1.39
CA ASN A 85 -13.23 -5.62 -2.71
C ASN A 85 -14.50 -5.01 -3.32
N GLU A 86 -15.49 -4.67 -2.51
CA GLU A 86 -16.66 -3.92 -2.96
C GLU A 86 -16.31 -2.48 -3.37
N ALA A 87 -15.56 -1.76 -2.54
CA ALA A 87 -15.11 -0.40 -2.84
C ALA A 87 -14.30 -0.34 -4.14
N LYS A 88 -13.46 -1.35 -4.41
CA LYS A 88 -12.75 -1.50 -5.69
C LYS A 88 -13.69 -1.68 -6.90
N ARG A 89 -14.80 -2.43 -6.75
CA ARG A 89 -15.76 -2.67 -7.84
C ARG A 89 -16.58 -1.43 -8.18
N ASN A 90 -16.87 -0.60 -7.19
CA ASN A 90 -17.69 0.60 -7.33
C ASN A 90 -16.88 1.85 -7.73
N GLU A 91 -15.54 1.76 -7.76
CA GLU A 91 -14.68 2.85 -8.18
C GLU A 91 -14.69 2.99 -9.72
N PRO A 92 -15.05 4.17 -10.28
CA PRO A 92 -14.91 4.42 -11.71
C PRO A 92 -13.42 4.40 -12.10
N ARG A 93 -13.11 3.72 -13.21
CA ARG A 93 -11.74 3.58 -13.74
C ARG A 93 -11.18 4.90 -14.28
#